data_AF-A0A1H6QTN5-F1
#
_entry.id   AF-A0A1H6QTN5-F1
#
_cell.length_a   1.000
_cell.length_b   1.000
_cell.length_c   1.000
_cell.angle_alpha   90.00
_cell.angle_beta   90.00
_cell.angle_gamma   90.00
#
_symmetry.space_group_name_H-M   'P 1'
#
loop_
_entity.id
_entity.type
_entity.pdbx_description
1 polymer ?
#
loop_
_entity_poly.entity_id
_entity_poly.type
_entity_poly.pdbx_seq_one_letter_code
_entity_poly.pdbx_strand_id
1 'polypeptide(L)'
;MIHNFQELLILVNHCNNQIVSLKAEIKYAEWKSDFKKIAELGAKETLLQIKIKEYINTYKSKIENNYLESRIFGSKLSILENHYQIEKQQLWRK
;
A
#
# COMPACT_ATOMS: atom_id res chain seq x y z
N MET A 1 -8.24 -12.83 7.28
CA MET A 1 -7.86 -12.24 8.58
C MET A 1 -6.33 -12.25 8.64
N ILE A 2 -5.67 -11.22 9.19
CA ILE A 2 -4.20 -11.17 9.27
C ILE A 2 -3.77 -11.77 10.62
N HIS A 3 -3.11 -12.91 10.60
CA HIS A 3 -2.76 -13.69 11.78
C HIS A 3 -1.40 -13.32 12.39
N ASN A 4 -0.44 -12.88 11.58
CA ASN A 4 0.88 -12.51 12.05
C ASN A 4 1.54 -11.47 11.14
N PHE A 5 2.70 -10.95 11.55
CA PHE A 5 3.43 -9.94 10.78
C PHE A 5 3.90 -10.44 9.41
N GLN A 6 4.23 -11.74 9.26
CA GLN A 6 4.66 -12.28 7.97
C GLN A 6 3.51 -12.27 6.96
N GLU A 7 2.29 -12.60 7.39
CA GLU A 7 1.11 -12.50 6.54
C GLU A 7 0.83 -11.06 6.11
N LEU A 8 1.01 -10.08 7.01
CA LEU A 8 0.95 -8.66 6.65
C LEU A 8 1.95 -8.36 5.53
N LEU A 9 3.21 -8.77 5.69
CA LEU A 9 4.23 -8.52 4.67
C LEU A 9 3.92 -9.20 3.34
N ILE A 10 3.39 -10.43 3.34
CA ILE A 10 2.98 -11.13 2.12
C ILE A 10 1.89 -10.33 1.39
N LEU A 11 0.87 -9.87 2.11
CA LEU A 11 -0.23 -9.10 1.55
C LEU A 11 0.25 -7.75 0.98
N VAL A 12 1.12 -7.05 1.72
CA VAL A 12 1.71 -5.78 1.27
C VAL A 12 2.59 -5.99 0.04
N ASN A 13 3.46 -7.01 0.05
CA ASN A 13 4.32 -7.33 -1.09
C ASN A 13 3.51 -7.74 -2.33
N HIS A 14 2.41 -8.47 -2.16
CA HIS A 14 1.53 -8.82 -3.25
C HIS A 14 0.92 -7.56 -3.91
N CYS A 15 0.45 -6.60 -3.09
CA CYS A 15 -0.03 -5.31 -3.61
C CYS A 15 1.11 -4.51 -4.28
N ASN A 16 2.31 -4.47 -3.70
CA ASN A 16 3.46 -3.78 -4.30
C ASN A 16 3.82 -4.37 -5.67
N ASN A 17 3.82 -5.69 -5.82
CA ASN A 17 4.10 -6.33 -7.10
C ASN A 17 3.08 -5.91 -8.16
N GLN A 18 1.80 -5.83 -7.80
CA GLN A 18 0.75 -5.32 -8.70
C GLN A 18 0.97 -3.84 -9.05
N ILE A 19 1.35 -3.00 -8.08
CA ILE A 19 1.68 -1.58 -8.31
C ILE A 19 2.85 -1.45 -9.30
N VAL A 20 3.89 -2.27 -9.17
CA VAL A 20 5.03 -2.28 -10.10
C VAL A 20 4.58 -2.61 -11.52
N SER A 21 3.72 -3.62 -11.68
CA SER A 21 3.14 -3.97 -12.99
C SER A 21 2.29 -2.83 -13.56
N LEU A 22 1.43 -2.21 -12.74
CA LEU A 22 0.60 -1.07 -13.15
C LEU A 22 1.45 0.12 -13.59
N LYS A 23 2.55 0.43 -12.90
CA LYS A 23 3.47 1.52 -13.29
C LYS A 23 4.10 1.27 -14.65
N ALA A 24 4.44 0.02 -14.97
CA ALA A 24 4.94 -0.33 -16.30
C ALA A 24 3.85 -0.15 -17.37
N GLU A 25 2.61 -0.55 -17.08
CA GLU A 25 1.47 -0.35 -17.99
C GLU A 25 1.14 1.14 -18.18
N ILE A 26 1.23 1.96 -17.12
CA ILE A 26 1.02 3.41 -17.18
C ILE A 26 2.03 4.03 -18.13
N LYS A 27 3.33 3.71 -17.98
CA LYS A 27 4.38 4.22 -18.88
C LYS A 27 4.13 3.83 -20.33
N TYR A 28 3.63 2.63 -20.57
CA TYR A 28 3.27 2.19 -21.91
C TYR A 28 2.06 2.95 -22.47
N ALA A 29 1.05 3.21 -21.65
CA ALA A 29 -0.12 4.00 -22.02
C ALA A 29 0.24 5.48 -22.25
N GLU A 30 1.17 6.05 -21.47
CA GLU A 30 1.77 7.37 -21.69
C GLU A 30 2.46 7.45 -23.06
N TRP A 31 3.28 6.46 -23.39
CA TRP A 31 3.93 6.39 -24.70
C TRP A 31 2.92 6.34 -25.85
N LYS A 32 1.77 5.66 -25.64
CA LYS A 32 0.66 5.61 -26.60
C LYS A 32 -0.28 6.83 -26.56
N SER A 33 -0.08 7.77 -25.64
CA SER A 33 -1.00 8.88 -25.38
C SER A 33 -2.45 8.43 -25.08
N ASP A 34 -2.62 7.25 -24.48
CA ASP A 34 -3.93 6.73 -24.07
C ASP A 34 -4.29 7.23 -22.67
N PHE A 35 -4.79 8.47 -22.60
CA PHE A 35 -5.12 9.14 -21.35
C PHE A 35 -6.23 8.45 -20.55
N LYS A 36 -7.18 7.80 -21.23
CA LYS A 36 -8.22 7.01 -20.56
C LYS A 36 -7.60 5.84 -19.82
N LYS A 37 -6.69 5.12 -20.48
CA LYS A 37 -6.00 3.98 -19.86
C LYS A 37 -5.10 4.42 -18.70
N ILE A 38 -4.41 5.55 -18.82
CA ILE A 38 -3.61 6.12 -17.72
C ILE A 38 -4.47 6.39 -16.50
N ALA A 39 -5.63 7.04 -16.68
CA ALA A 39 -6.54 7.35 -15.57
C ALA A 39 -7.09 6.07 -14.90
N GLU A 40 -7.48 5.07 -15.70
CA GLU A 40 -7.96 3.78 -15.19
C GLU A 40 -6.87 3.04 -14.39
N LEU A 41 -5.63 3.02 -14.89
CA LEU A 41 -4.51 2.35 -14.22
C LEU A 41 -4.07 3.10 -12.94
N GLY A 42 -4.05 4.43 -12.97
CA GLY A 42 -3.76 5.26 -11.79
C GLY A 42 -4.81 5.10 -10.68
N ALA A 43 -6.09 4.96 -11.04
CA ALA A 43 -7.14 4.62 -10.07
C ALA A 43 -6.90 3.24 -9.43
N LYS A 44 -6.51 2.23 -10.22
CA LYS A 44 -6.16 0.89 -9.70
C LYS A 44 -4.96 0.93 -8.76
N GLU A 45 -3.92 1.69 -9.11
CA GLU A 45 -2.76 1.89 -8.24
C GLU A 45 -3.19 2.50 -6.89
N THR A 46 -4.02 3.54 -6.92
CA THR A 46 -4.54 4.21 -5.73
C THR A 46 -5.34 3.26 -4.83
N LEU A 47 -6.18 2.41 -5.44
CA LEU A 47 -6.94 1.39 -4.69
C LEU A 47 -6.03 0.38 -4.00
N LEU A 48 -4.94 -0.05 -4.65
CA LEU A 48 -3.97 -0.95 -4.03
C LEU A 48 -3.23 -0.29 -2.86
N GLN A 49 -2.90 0.99 -2.96
CA GLN A 49 -2.29 1.75 -1.87
C GLN A 49 -3.23 1.90 -0.67
N ILE A 50 -4.52 2.13 -0.92
CA ILE A 50 -5.55 2.13 0.14
C ILE A 50 -5.62 0.75 0.79
N LYS A 51 -5.62 -0.32 -0.01
CA LYS A 51 -5.65 -1.70 0.51
C LYS A 51 -4.45 -2.02 1.41
N ILE A 52 -3.26 -1.54 1.05
CA ILE A 52 -2.06 -1.68 1.89
C ILE A 52 -2.28 -0.98 3.24
N LYS A 53 -2.83 0.25 3.25
CA LYS A 53 -3.14 0.97 4.49
C LYS A 53 -4.14 0.23 5.36
N GLU A 54 -5.18 -0.33 4.75
CA GLU A 54 -6.18 -1.14 5.46
C GLU A 54 -5.55 -2.37 6.11
N TYR A 55 -4.64 -3.07 5.43
CA TYR A 55 -3.90 -4.19 6.02
C TYR A 55 -3.03 -3.77 7.20
N ILE A 56 -2.30 -2.67 7.06
CA ILE A 56 -1.45 -2.12 8.14
C ILE A 56 -2.31 -1.75 9.34
N ASN A 57 -3.41 -1.03 9.14
CA ASN A 57 -4.33 -0.62 10.20
C ASN A 57 -4.98 -1.83 10.88
N THR A 58 -5.41 -2.82 10.10
CA THR A 58 -6.00 -4.06 10.62
C THR A 58 -5.01 -4.78 11.54
N TYR A 59 -3.75 -4.88 11.12
CA TYR A 59 -2.71 -5.49 11.95
C TYR A 59 -2.37 -4.66 13.18
N LYS A 60 -2.32 -3.33 13.05
CA LYS A 60 -2.08 -2.39 14.15
C LYS A 60 -3.11 -2.55 15.27
N SER A 61 -4.40 -2.49 14.93
CA SER A 61 -5.49 -2.66 15.89
C SER A 61 -5.47 -4.03 16.55
N LYS A 62 -5.00 -5.07 15.85
CA LYS A 62 -4.85 -6.40 16.43
C LYS A 62 -3.78 -6.45 17.52
N ILE A 63 -2.60 -5.87 17.24
CA ILE A 63 -1.45 -5.98 18.14
C ILE A 63 -1.45 -4.95 19.29
N GLU A 64 -2.33 -3.94 19.23
CA GLU A 64 -2.42 -2.86 20.22
C GLU A 64 -2.57 -3.39 21.66
N ASN A 65 -3.35 -4.46 21.83
CA ASN A 65 -3.57 -5.10 23.13
C ASN A 65 -2.63 -6.30 23.40
N ASN A 66 -1.75 -6.64 22.46
CA ASN A 66 -0.78 -7.72 22.62
C ASN A 66 0.62 -7.15 22.88
N TYR A 67 0.98 -7.05 24.17
CA TYR A 67 2.24 -6.43 24.61
C TYR A 67 3.49 -7.03 23.93
N LEU A 68 3.54 -8.36 23.75
CA LEU A 68 4.67 -9.02 23.12
C LEU A 68 4.78 -8.68 21.63
N GLU A 69 3.68 -8.79 20.88
CA GLU A 69 3.69 -8.46 19.45
C GLU A 69 3.93 -6.97 19.20
N SER A 70 3.33 -6.10 20.02
CA SER A 70 3.57 -4.65 19.97
C SER A 70 5.04 -4.31 20.22
N ARG A 71 5.68 -4.95 21.21
CA ARG A 71 7.10 -4.74 21.51
C ARG A 71 8.04 -5.27 20.41
N ILE A 72 7.71 -6.40 19.79
CA ILE A 72 8.54 -7.03 18.74
C ILE A 72 8.37 -6.33 17.39
N PHE A 73 7.15 -5.97 17.02
CA PHE A 73 6.82 -5.51 15.68
C PHE A 73 6.44 -4.02 15.59
N GLY A 74 6.24 -3.32 16.71
CA GLY A 74 5.78 -1.93 16.72
C GLY A 74 6.68 -0.99 15.93
N SER A 75 8.00 -1.11 16.06
CA SER A 75 8.96 -0.31 15.28
C SER A 75 8.90 -0.61 13.78
N LYS A 76 8.81 -1.90 13.40
CA LYS A 76 8.67 -2.33 12.00
C LYS A 76 7.34 -1.85 11.40
N LEU A 77 6.27 -1.89 12.19
CA LEU A 77 4.96 -1.43 11.78
C LEU A 77 4.93 0.09 11.59
N SER A 78 5.59 0.85 12.48
CA SER A 78 5.72 2.30 12.35
C SER A 78 6.49 2.70 11.08
N ILE A 79 7.60 2.01 10.76
CA ILE A 79 8.34 2.21 9.51
C ILE A 79 7.44 1.94 8.30
N LEU A 80 6.70 0.82 8.34
CA LEU A 80 5.78 0.43 7.28
C LEU A 80 4.65 1.45 7.10
N GLU A 81 4.04 1.91 8.19
CA GLU A 81 2.99 2.94 8.19
C GLU A 81 3.49 4.25 7.60
N ASN A 82 4.68 4.71 8.01
CA ASN A 82 5.31 5.92 7.49
C ASN A 82 5.60 5.83 5.99
N HIS A 83 6.01 4.65 5.49
CA HIS A 83 6.25 4.44 4.06
C HIS A 83 5.00 4.70 3.22
N TYR A 84 3.82 4.33 3.73
CA TYR A 84 2.55 4.48 3.02
C TYR A 84 1.74 5.72 3.42
N GLN A 85 2.12 6.46 4.47
CA GLN A 85 1.44 7.71 4.87
C GLN A 85 1.67 8.89 3.90
N ILE A 86 2.71 8.86 3.06
CA ILE A 86 3.21 10.05 2.34
C ILE A 86 2.29 10.56 1.19
N GLU A 87 1.30 9.79 0.72
CA GLU A 87 0.56 10.18 -0.50
C GLU A 87 -0.68 11.06 -0.30
N LYS A 88 -1.06 11.42 0.93
CA LYS A 88 -2.25 12.29 1.14
C LYS A 88 -2.03 13.76 0.75
N GLN A 89 -0.80 14.21 0.50
CA GLN A 89 -0.49 15.62 0.23
C GLN A 89 -0.30 16.00 -1.25
N GLN A 90 -0.27 15.06 -2.20
CA GLN A 90 -0.04 15.39 -3.61
C GLN A 90 -1.30 15.32 -4.49
N LEU A 91 -2.42 14.81 -3.99
CA LEU A 91 -3.68 14.70 -4.74
C LEU A 91 -4.46 16.02 -4.92
N TRP A 92 -3.99 17.14 -4.33
CA TRP A 92 -4.67 18.45 -4.39
C TRP A 92 -3.77 19.60 -4.88
N ARG A 93 -2.65 19.31 -5.56
CA ARG A 93 -1.80 20.33 -6.19
C ARG A 93 -1.52 19.97 -7.65
N LYS A 94 -2.55 20.03 -8.49
CA LYS A 94 -2.44 20.33 -9.91
C LYS A 94 -3.57 21.27 -10.29
#